data_AF-A0A2W1B6U3-F1
#
_entry.id   AF-A0A2W1B6U3-F1
#
_cell.length_a   1.000
_cell.length_b   1.000
_cell.length_c   1.000
_cell.angle_alpha   90.00
_cell.angle_beta   90.00
_cell.angle_gamma   90.00
#
_symmetry.space_group_name_H-M   'P 1'
#
loop_
_entity.id
_entity.type
_entity.pdbx_description
1 polymer ?
#
loop_
_entity_poly.entity_id
_entity_poly.type
_entity_poly.pdbx_seq_one_letter_code
_entity_poly.pdbx_strand_id
1 'polypeptide(L)'
;YSKELAELAAALEERAPPAAAPSAPQLRQHLADHIAKLVNEKFNELMKNDVVHSKRKVLAGIVITTHSRIEDARVIAVTTGTKCVSGEHMSVTGRALNDCHAEVAARRCLQKHLYAQLLQYAEQADPTVPLENNDLEPVPGGGYRLKASRAVHLYVSTAPCGDGRIFSPHEHHHAEPDKHPNRLARGQLRTKIESGEGTIPVKNCTNTVQTWDGVSAGQLQV
;
A
#
# COMPACT_ATOMS: atom_id res chain seq x y z
N TYR A 1 37.94 -11.56 -19.85
CA TYR A 1 36.52 -11.76 -20.20
C TYR A 1 35.84 -12.92 -19.48
N SER A 2 36.40 -14.14 -19.36
CA SER A 2 35.69 -15.24 -18.65
C SER A 2 35.90 -15.31 -17.14
N LYS A 3 36.98 -14.70 -16.59
CA LYS A 3 37.24 -14.69 -15.14
C LYS A 3 36.40 -13.66 -14.38
N GLU A 4 36.25 -12.45 -14.89
CA GLU A 4 35.42 -11.41 -14.26
C GLU A 4 33.93 -11.80 -14.14
N LEU A 5 33.39 -12.51 -15.13
CA LEU A 5 32.01 -12.99 -15.08
C LEU A 5 31.82 -14.13 -14.05
N ALA A 6 32.84 -14.96 -13.84
CA ALA A 6 32.81 -16.01 -12.83
C ALA A 6 32.95 -15.44 -11.41
N GLU A 7 33.79 -14.41 -11.24
CA GLU A 7 33.94 -13.70 -9.96
C GLU A 7 32.67 -12.90 -9.61
N LEU A 8 31.99 -12.31 -10.59
CA LEU A 8 30.71 -11.63 -10.38
C LEU A 8 29.57 -12.59 -10.00
N ALA A 9 29.58 -13.81 -10.56
CA ALA A 9 28.61 -14.86 -10.23
C ALA A 9 28.85 -15.41 -8.81
N ALA A 10 30.12 -15.62 -8.42
CA ALA A 10 30.47 -16.06 -7.08
C ALA A 10 30.12 -15.01 -6.01
N ALA A 11 30.27 -13.72 -6.31
CA ALA A 11 29.88 -12.63 -5.42
C ALA A 11 28.35 -12.50 -5.21
N LEU A 12 27.55 -13.06 -6.11
CA LEU A 12 26.08 -13.10 -5.98
C LEU A 12 25.60 -14.30 -5.14
N GLU A 13 26.35 -15.40 -5.12
CA GLU A 13 26.05 -16.60 -4.31
C GLU A 13 26.45 -16.47 -2.84
N GLU A 14 27.43 -15.60 -2.51
CA GLU A 14 27.92 -15.42 -1.13
C GLU A 14 27.13 -14.42 -0.27
N ARG A 15 25.93 -14.02 -0.72
CA ARG A 15 25.11 -13.07 0.04
C ARG A 15 24.42 -13.80 1.19
N ALA A 16 25.01 -13.70 2.38
CA ALA A 16 24.43 -14.18 3.64
C ALA A 16 22.92 -13.82 3.74
N PRO A 17 22.08 -14.70 4.31
CA PRO A 17 20.66 -14.43 4.44
C PRO A 17 20.45 -13.09 5.14
N PRO A 18 19.53 -12.23 4.67
CA PRO A 18 19.27 -10.95 5.30
C PRO A 18 18.95 -11.21 6.77
N ALA A 19 19.67 -10.54 7.67
CA ALA A 19 19.39 -10.58 9.09
C ALA A 19 17.89 -10.30 9.31
N ALA A 20 17.24 -11.12 10.15
CA ALA A 20 15.82 -10.96 10.46
C ALA A 20 15.55 -9.50 10.82
N ALA A 21 14.71 -8.84 10.02
CA ALA A 21 14.35 -7.45 10.26
C ALA A 21 13.84 -7.32 11.71
N PRO A 22 14.24 -6.26 12.45
CA PRO A 22 13.73 -6.05 13.79
C PRO A 22 12.20 -6.11 13.75
N SER A 23 11.60 -6.90 14.64
CA SER A 23 10.15 -7.05 14.72
C SER A 23 9.53 -5.67 14.88
N ALA A 24 8.78 -5.23 13.87
CA ALA A 24 8.08 -3.96 13.91
C ALA A 24 7.26 -3.85 15.20
N PRO A 25 7.21 -2.68 15.87
CA PRO A 25 6.41 -2.51 17.07
C PRO A 25 4.98 -2.94 16.78
N GLN A 26 4.55 -3.99 17.47
CA GLN A 26 3.26 -4.62 17.18
C GLN A 26 2.14 -3.69 17.67
N LEU A 27 1.23 -3.35 16.77
CA LEU A 27 0.08 -2.51 17.10
C LEU A 27 -0.72 -3.19 18.21
N ARG A 28 -1.04 -2.47 19.28
CA ARG A 28 -1.89 -3.01 20.36
C ARG A 28 -3.24 -3.42 19.78
N GLN A 29 -3.70 -4.63 20.08
CA GLN A 29 -4.93 -5.20 19.51
C GLN A 29 -6.14 -4.26 19.67
N HIS A 30 -6.31 -3.66 20.85
CA HIS A 30 -7.40 -2.72 21.10
C HIS A 30 -7.37 -1.47 20.18
N LEU A 31 -6.18 -0.99 19.82
CA LEU A 31 -6.05 0.11 18.86
C LEU A 31 -6.38 -0.36 17.44
N ALA A 32 -5.96 -1.57 17.05
CA ALA A 32 -6.31 -2.17 15.76
C ALA A 32 -7.83 -2.31 15.60
N ASP A 33 -8.51 -2.83 16.62
CA ASP A 33 -9.97 -3.00 16.64
C ASP A 33 -10.68 -1.65 16.56
N HIS A 34 -10.17 -0.64 17.26
CA HIS A 34 -10.74 0.70 17.21
C HIS A 34 -10.58 1.35 15.82
N ILE A 35 -9.41 1.24 15.19
CA ILE A 35 -9.19 1.72 13.82
C ILE A 35 -10.15 1.04 12.85
N ALA A 36 -10.29 -0.28 12.95
CA ALA A 36 -11.22 -1.04 12.12
C ALA A 36 -12.67 -0.56 12.32
N LYS A 37 -13.09 -0.35 13.58
CA LYS A 37 -14.42 0.17 13.92
C LYS A 37 -14.66 1.53 13.28
N LEU A 38 -13.75 2.49 13.45
CA LEU A 38 -13.88 3.84 12.88
C LEU A 38 -14.04 3.84 11.36
N VAL A 39 -13.25 3.03 10.64
CA VAL A 39 -13.33 2.95 9.18
C VAL A 39 -14.66 2.34 8.73
N ASN A 40 -15.13 1.29 9.41
CA ASN A 40 -16.42 0.65 9.09
C ASN A 40 -17.61 1.57 9.42
N GLU A 41 -17.59 2.24 10.56
CA GLU A 41 -18.63 3.21 10.94
C GLU A 41 -18.67 4.38 9.96
N LYS A 42 -17.51 4.93 9.58
CA LYS A 42 -17.46 6.02 8.61
C LYS A 42 -17.94 5.59 7.23
N PHE A 43 -17.63 4.37 6.79
CA PHE A 43 -18.19 3.82 5.56
C PHE A 43 -19.71 3.71 5.63
N ASN A 44 -20.25 3.14 6.71
CA ASN A 44 -21.69 2.97 6.89
C ASN A 44 -22.43 4.32 6.96
N GLU A 45 -21.82 5.33 7.58
CA GLU A 45 -22.33 6.71 7.61
C GLU A 45 -22.41 7.29 6.20
N LEU A 46 -21.32 7.21 5.41
CA LEU A 46 -21.26 7.74 4.05
C LEU A 46 -22.25 7.04 3.10
N MET A 47 -22.47 5.73 3.30
CA MET A 47 -23.31 4.90 2.43
C MET A 47 -24.75 4.74 2.92
N LYS A 48 -25.14 5.41 4.01
CA LYS A 48 -26.45 5.22 4.68
C LYS A 48 -27.64 5.29 3.72
N ASN A 49 -27.55 6.15 2.71
CA ASN A 49 -28.60 6.37 1.70
C ASN A 49 -28.18 5.95 0.28
N ASP A 50 -27.05 5.24 0.13
CA ASP A 50 -26.49 4.83 -1.15
C ASP A 50 -26.38 3.30 -1.22
N VAL A 51 -27.51 2.65 -1.45
CA VAL A 51 -27.60 1.18 -1.52
C VAL A 51 -26.76 0.61 -2.65
N VAL A 52 -26.57 1.36 -3.74
CA VAL A 52 -25.78 0.92 -4.89
C VAL A 52 -24.30 0.79 -4.51
N HIS A 53 -23.73 1.82 -3.89
CA HIS A 53 -22.30 1.85 -3.55
C HIS A 53 -21.98 1.23 -2.18
N SER A 54 -23.00 0.95 -1.36
CA SER A 54 -22.84 0.19 -0.10
C SER A 54 -22.33 -1.24 -0.29
N LYS A 55 -22.53 -1.84 -1.47
CA LYS A 55 -22.05 -3.18 -1.80
C LYS A 55 -20.55 -3.14 -2.10
N ARG A 56 -19.76 -3.83 -1.27
CA ARG A 56 -18.29 -3.86 -1.41
C ARG A 56 -17.71 -5.22 -1.09
N LYS A 57 -16.59 -5.55 -1.74
CA LYS A 57 -15.78 -6.75 -1.41
C LYS A 57 -14.63 -6.43 -0.46
N VAL A 58 -13.88 -5.37 -0.74
CA VAL A 58 -12.76 -4.91 0.08
C VAL A 58 -13.00 -3.45 0.49
N LEU A 59 -12.75 -3.16 1.76
CA LEU A 59 -12.75 -1.82 2.35
C LEU A 59 -11.35 -1.53 2.88
N ALA A 60 -10.86 -0.33 2.63
CA ALA A 60 -9.66 0.18 3.26
C ALA A 60 -9.89 1.58 3.81
N GLY A 61 -9.01 2.00 4.72
CA GLY A 61 -9.05 3.34 5.25
C GLY A 61 -7.72 3.77 5.84
N ILE A 62 -7.54 5.08 5.91
CA ILE A 62 -6.41 5.72 6.58
C ILE A 62 -6.94 6.41 7.82
N VAL A 63 -6.33 6.13 8.96
CA VAL A 63 -6.62 6.78 10.24
C VAL A 63 -5.35 7.45 10.76
N ILE A 64 -5.46 8.67 11.27
CA ILE A 64 -4.37 9.35 11.97
C ILE A 64 -4.73 9.43 13.45
N THR A 65 -3.84 8.96 14.32
CA THR A 65 -3.94 9.14 15.77
C THR A 65 -2.96 10.19 16.24
N THR A 66 -3.34 10.95 17.26
CA THR A 66 -2.47 11.93 17.93
C THR A 66 -2.01 11.36 19.27
N HIS A 67 -0.70 11.44 19.56
CA HIS A 67 -0.04 10.88 20.75
C HIS A 67 -0.37 9.41 21.02
N SER A 68 -0.64 8.63 19.96
CA SER A 68 -1.10 7.23 20.03
C SER A 68 -2.36 7.03 20.89
N ARG A 69 -3.14 8.09 21.09
CA ARG A 69 -4.41 8.07 21.82
C ARG A 69 -5.54 7.66 20.89
N ILE A 70 -6.43 6.84 21.43
CA ILE A 70 -7.52 6.21 20.68
C ILE A 70 -8.64 7.24 20.44
N GLU A 71 -8.91 8.06 21.45
CA GLU A 71 -9.88 9.16 21.45
C GLU A 71 -9.60 10.24 20.40
N ASP A 72 -8.34 10.41 19.99
CA ASP A 72 -7.94 11.40 18.97
C ASP A 72 -7.83 10.80 17.56
N ALA A 73 -8.27 9.55 17.37
CA ALA A 73 -8.21 8.87 16.09
C ALA A 73 -9.18 9.50 15.08
N ARG A 74 -8.65 9.95 13.94
CA ARG A 74 -9.43 10.58 12.86
C ARG A 74 -9.31 9.81 11.57
N VAL A 75 -10.45 9.47 10.97
CA VAL A 75 -10.51 8.87 9.64
C VAL A 75 -10.18 9.94 8.59
N ILE A 76 -9.13 9.69 7.81
CA ILE A 76 -8.66 10.54 6.71
C ILE A 76 -9.26 10.11 5.38
N ALA A 77 -9.34 8.79 5.18
CA ALA A 77 -9.82 8.20 3.94
C ALA A 77 -10.60 6.93 4.21
N VAL A 78 -11.63 6.72 3.39
CA VAL A 78 -12.40 5.47 3.28
C VAL A 78 -12.53 5.15 1.81
N THR A 79 -12.16 3.94 1.42
CA THR A 79 -12.13 3.51 0.01
C THR A 79 -12.55 2.06 -0.13
N THR A 80 -13.08 1.71 -1.29
CA THR A 80 -13.42 0.33 -1.67
C THR A 80 -12.88 0.02 -3.05
N GLY A 81 -12.75 -1.27 -3.37
CA GLY A 81 -12.41 -1.72 -4.72
C GLY A 81 -11.43 -2.89 -4.77
N THR A 82 -11.46 -3.63 -5.87
CA THR A 82 -10.72 -4.89 -6.09
C THR A 82 -10.21 -5.04 -7.52
N LYS A 83 -10.25 -3.99 -8.33
CA LYS A 83 -9.99 -4.06 -9.77
C LYS A 83 -9.00 -2.99 -10.23
N CYS A 84 -8.37 -3.28 -11.35
CA CYS A 84 -7.51 -2.37 -12.11
C CYS A 84 -8.20 -1.94 -13.40
N VAL A 85 -7.71 -0.86 -14.01
CA VAL A 85 -8.13 -0.44 -15.35
C VAL A 85 -7.68 -1.47 -16.38
N SER A 86 -8.48 -1.72 -17.43
CA SER A 86 -8.01 -2.48 -18.57
C SER A 86 -7.02 -1.66 -19.42
N GLY A 87 -6.16 -2.33 -20.19
CA GLY A 87 -5.15 -1.70 -21.03
C GLY A 87 -5.73 -0.71 -22.02
N GLU A 88 -6.84 -1.08 -22.66
CA GLU A 88 -7.63 -0.25 -23.58
C GLU A 88 -8.16 1.07 -22.97
N HIS A 89 -8.31 1.14 -21.64
CA HIS A 89 -8.83 2.32 -20.93
C HIS A 89 -7.73 3.11 -20.20
N MET A 90 -6.45 2.77 -20.43
CA MET A 90 -5.34 3.54 -19.88
C MET A 90 -5.29 4.94 -20.51
N SER A 91 -4.82 5.92 -19.73
CA SER A 91 -4.75 7.31 -20.17
C SER A 91 -3.31 7.80 -20.33
N VAL A 92 -2.96 8.27 -21.53
CA VAL A 92 -1.67 8.97 -21.79
C VAL A 92 -1.60 10.36 -21.17
N THR A 93 -2.73 10.94 -20.74
CA THR A 93 -2.82 12.27 -20.11
C THR A 93 -3.02 12.20 -18.60
N GLY A 94 -2.93 11.01 -18.00
CA GLY A 94 -3.05 10.83 -16.55
C GLY A 94 -4.48 10.98 -16.01
N ARG A 95 -5.50 10.81 -16.85
CA ARG A 95 -6.92 10.95 -16.47
C ARG A 95 -7.60 9.66 -15.99
N ALA A 96 -6.89 8.53 -16.03
CA ALA A 96 -7.38 7.22 -15.58
C ALA A 96 -6.66 6.78 -14.30
N LEU A 97 -7.37 6.07 -13.43
CA LEU A 97 -6.79 5.40 -12.27
C LEU A 97 -6.42 3.96 -12.65
N ASN A 98 -5.13 3.66 -12.73
CA ASN A 98 -4.68 2.33 -13.14
C ASN A 98 -5.07 1.24 -12.14
N ASP A 99 -5.10 1.59 -10.85
CA ASP A 99 -5.33 0.64 -9.76
C ASP A 99 -6.32 1.22 -8.76
N CYS A 100 -7.49 0.58 -8.70
CA CYS A 100 -8.60 0.94 -7.83
C CYS A 100 -8.79 -0.09 -6.70
N HIS A 101 -7.76 -0.87 -6.36
CA HIS A 101 -7.78 -1.62 -5.10
C HIS A 101 -7.92 -0.66 -3.92
N ALA A 102 -8.74 -1.04 -2.94
CA ALA A 102 -9.13 -0.17 -1.84
C ALA A 102 -7.91 0.46 -1.15
N GLU A 103 -6.89 -0.33 -0.81
CA GLU A 103 -5.67 0.11 -0.14
C GLU A 103 -4.83 1.07 -1.00
N VAL A 104 -4.83 0.90 -2.32
CA VAL A 104 -4.12 1.77 -3.25
C VAL A 104 -4.84 3.11 -3.39
N ALA A 105 -6.16 3.09 -3.50
CA ALA A 105 -6.99 4.28 -3.47
C ALA A 105 -6.83 5.04 -2.13
N ALA A 106 -6.78 4.32 -1.00
CA ALA A 106 -6.60 4.89 0.33
C ALA A 106 -5.29 5.70 0.42
N ARG A 107 -4.19 5.16 -0.15
CA ARG A 107 -2.91 5.86 -0.26
C ARG A 107 -3.01 7.14 -1.10
N ARG A 108 -3.74 7.12 -2.22
CA ARG A 108 -3.96 8.32 -3.06
C ARG A 108 -4.76 9.39 -2.31
N CYS A 109 -5.77 8.99 -1.54
CA CYS A 109 -6.52 9.90 -0.66
C CYS A 109 -5.63 10.50 0.43
N LEU A 110 -4.70 9.73 1.02
CA LEU A 110 -3.70 10.27 1.95
C LEU A 110 -2.80 11.32 1.27
N GLN A 111 -2.37 11.10 0.03
CA GLN A 111 -1.60 12.13 -0.70
C GLN A 111 -2.41 13.42 -0.85
N LYS A 112 -3.70 13.34 -1.22
CA LYS A 112 -4.59 14.50 -1.28
C LYS A 112 -4.70 15.23 0.07
N HIS A 113 -4.81 14.47 1.17
CA HIS A 113 -4.80 15.03 2.53
C HIS A 113 -3.49 15.78 2.82
N LEU A 114 -2.33 15.18 2.52
CA LEU A 114 -1.02 15.81 2.73
C LEU A 114 -0.85 17.08 1.89
N TYR A 115 -1.32 17.10 0.64
CA TYR A 115 -1.34 18.33 -0.16
C TYR A 115 -2.22 19.41 0.46
N ALA A 116 -3.38 19.06 1.01
CA ALA A 116 -4.22 20.02 1.73
C ALA A 116 -3.53 20.56 2.99
N GLN A 117 -2.75 19.73 3.70
CA GLN A 117 -1.94 20.17 4.84
C GLN A 117 -0.84 21.15 4.42
N LEU A 118 -0.17 20.91 3.29
CA LEU A 118 0.85 21.81 2.75
C LEU A 118 0.26 23.12 2.22
N LEU A 119 -0.92 23.05 1.61
CA LEU A 119 -1.61 24.25 1.12
C LEU A 119 -1.90 25.24 2.24
N GLN A 120 -2.29 24.76 3.43
CA GLN A 120 -2.50 25.61 4.60
C GLN A 120 -1.25 26.41 5.00
N TYR A 121 -0.06 25.82 4.85
CA TYR A 121 1.21 26.52 5.08
C TYR A 121 1.51 27.53 3.97
N ALA A 122 1.24 27.17 2.71
CA ALA A 122 1.46 28.07 1.57
C ALA A 122 0.58 29.33 1.61
N GLU A 123 -0.54 29.28 2.34
CA GLU A 123 -1.45 30.41 2.56
C GLU A 123 -1.04 31.29 3.76
N GLN A 124 -0.05 30.89 4.56
CA GLN A 124 0.43 31.71 5.68
C GLN A 124 1.36 32.82 5.21
N ALA A 125 1.35 33.94 5.97
CA ALA A 125 2.32 35.01 5.76
C ALA A 125 3.77 34.55 6.00
N ASP A 126 3.97 33.65 6.97
CA ASP A 126 5.23 32.96 7.21
C ASP A 126 5.01 31.43 7.24
N PRO A 127 5.39 30.70 6.17
CA PRO A 127 5.17 29.26 6.06
C PRO A 127 6.11 28.42 6.94
N THR A 128 7.02 29.08 7.69
CA THR A 128 7.96 28.42 8.62
C THR A 128 7.45 28.36 10.06
N VAL A 129 6.35 29.06 10.36
CA VAL A 129 5.71 29.03 11.68
C VAL A 129 4.80 27.79 11.79
N PRO A 130 4.99 26.90 12.78
CA PRO A 130 4.16 25.70 12.93
C PRO A 130 2.68 26.03 13.15
N LEU A 131 1.80 25.32 12.43
CA LEU A 131 0.35 25.39 12.61
C LEU A 131 -0.11 24.35 13.63
N GLU A 132 -0.90 24.74 14.63
CA GLU A 132 -1.38 23.83 15.68
C GLU A 132 -2.22 22.68 15.11
N ASN A 133 -3.24 23.01 14.33
CA ASN A 133 -4.23 22.08 13.74
C ASN A 133 -3.80 21.47 12.40
N ASN A 134 -2.50 21.26 12.21
CA ASN A 134 -1.94 20.61 11.03
C ASN A 134 -1.24 19.29 11.41
N ASP A 135 -1.23 18.31 10.52
CA ASP A 135 -0.55 17.02 10.72
C ASP A 135 0.95 17.11 10.36
N LEU A 136 1.35 18.12 9.61
CA LEU A 136 2.73 18.41 9.23
C LEU A 136 3.30 19.58 10.03
N GLU A 137 4.63 19.61 10.13
CA GLU A 137 5.41 20.71 10.70
C GLU A 137 6.61 21.06 9.81
N PRO A 138 6.98 22.35 9.74
CA PRO A 138 8.18 22.78 9.02
C PRO A 138 9.44 22.22 9.70
N VAL A 139 10.47 21.95 8.89
CA VAL A 139 11.75 21.41 9.35
C VAL A 139 12.83 22.50 9.27
N PRO A 140 13.72 22.63 10.27
CA PRO A 140 14.90 23.49 10.16
C PRO A 140 15.71 23.13 8.90
N GLY A 141 16.01 24.12 8.06
CA GLY A 141 16.69 23.90 6.77
C GLY A 141 15.75 23.68 5.57
N GLY A 142 14.43 23.69 5.79
CA GLY A 142 13.42 23.67 4.74
C GLY A 142 12.70 22.33 4.61
N GLY A 143 11.52 22.38 3.98
CA GLY A 143 10.63 21.24 3.85
C GLY A 143 9.74 21.02 5.07
N TYR A 144 8.96 19.94 5.00
CA TYR A 144 7.95 19.58 6.00
C TYR A 144 8.07 18.11 6.35
N ARG A 145 7.70 17.77 7.58
CA ARG A 145 7.59 16.38 8.04
C ARG A 145 6.28 16.16 8.76
N LEU A 146 5.88 14.90 8.89
CA LEU A 146 4.79 14.54 9.80
C LEU A 146 5.20 14.88 11.24
N LYS A 147 4.31 15.52 12.00
CA LYS A 147 4.54 15.79 13.43
C LYS A 147 4.83 14.49 14.17
N ALA A 148 5.80 14.50 15.08
CA ALA A 148 6.17 13.34 15.89
C ALA A 148 5.01 12.78 16.73
N SER A 149 4.00 13.62 17.03
CA SER A 149 2.79 13.22 17.72
C SER A 149 1.78 12.47 16.84
N ARG A 150 1.98 12.36 15.52
CA ARG A 150 1.03 11.72 14.61
C ARG A 150 1.51 10.32 14.24
N ALA A 151 0.60 9.37 14.24
CA ALA A 151 0.81 8.05 13.66
C ALA A 151 -0.27 7.78 12.61
N VAL A 152 0.15 7.29 11.43
CA VAL A 152 -0.72 6.95 10.31
C VAL A 152 -0.95 5.45 10.31
N HIS A 153 -2.20 5.03 10.24
CA HIS A 153 -2.61 3.63 10.27
C HIS A 153 -3.38 3.30 8.99
N LEU A 154 -2.99 2.21 8.33
CA LEU A 154 -3.72 1.64 7.22
C LEU A 154 -4.56 0.47 7.72
N TYR A 155 -5.86 0.53 7.48
CA TYR A 155 -6.77 -0.60 7.62
C TYR A 155 -7.12 -1.15 6.24
N VAL A 156 -7.12 -2.49 6.11
CA VAL A 156 -7.67 -3.21 4.97
C VAL A 156 -8.49 -4.37 5.52
N SER A 157 -9.73 -4.54 5.04
CA SER A 157 -10.66 -5.54 5.57
C SER A 157 -10.26 -6.99 5.31
N THR A 158 -9.17 -7.20 4.59
CA THR A 158 -8.62 -8.51 4.22
C THR A 158 -7.15 -8.35 3.85
N ALA A 159 -6.37 -9.43 3.87
CA ALA A 159 -4.97 -9.37 3.50
C ALA A 159 -4.79 -8.84 2.06
N PRO A 160 -3.80 -7.96 1.80
CA PRO A 160 -3.60 -7.37 0.49
C PRO A 160 -3.30 -8.45 -0.56
N CYS A 161 -3.72 -8.19 -1.80
CA CYS A 161 -3.44 -9.09 -2.91
C CYS A 161 -1.93 -9.21 -3.17
N GLY A 162 -1.49 -10.34 -3.74
CA GLY A 162 -0.08 -10.66 -3.83
C GLY A 162 0.35 -11.56 -2.68
N ASP A 163 1.61 -11.43 -2.25
CA ASP A 163 2.24 -12.34 -1.28
C ASP A 163 1.52 -12.39 0.07
N GLY A 164 0.94 -11.26 0.51
CA GLY A 164 0.15 -11.18 1.75
C GLY A 164 -1.04 -12.14 1.81
N ARG A 165 -1.46 -12.73 0.68
CA ARG A 165 -2.53 -13.73 0.57
C ARG A 165 -2.02 -15.12 0.17
N ILE A 166 -0.72 -15.32 -0.09
CA ILE A 166 -0.15 -16.60 -0.51
C ILE A 166 0.19 -17.47 0.70
N PHE A 167 -0.84 -17.91 1.40
CA PHE A 167 -0.75 -18.89 2.47
C PHE A 167 -1.99 -19.78 2.47
N SER A 168 -1.85 -21.02 2.95
CA SER A 168 -3.03 -21.82 3.28
C SER A 168 -3.46 -21.44 4.70
N PRO A 169 -4.69 -20.94 4.92
CA PRO A 169 -5.18 -20.59 6.26
C PRO A 169 -5.17 -21.78 7.25
N HIS A 170 -5.03 -23.00 6.73
CA HIS A 170 -5.01 -24.25 7.50
C HIS A 170 -3.61 -24.87 7.59
N GLU A 171 -2.57 -24.18 7.12
CA GLU A 171 -1.20 -24.67 7.26
C GLU A 171 -0.75 -24.55 8.72
N HIS A 172 -0.21 -25.63 9.28
CA HIS A 172 0.33 -25.60 10.62
C HIS A 172 1.63 -24.80 10.62
N HIS A 173 1.82 -23.91 11.60
CA HIS A 173 3.08 -23.21 11.78
C HIS A 173 4.17 -24.23 12.13
N HIS A 174 4.93 -24.66 11.13
CA HIS A 174 6.15 -25.42 11.35
C HIS A 174 7.25 -24.44 11.78
N ALA A 175 7.88 -24.71 12.93
CA ALA A 175 8.99 -23.91 13.47
C ALA A 175 10.27 -23.99 12.60
N GLU A 176 10.34 -25.00 11.75
CA GLU A 176 11.44 -25.20 10.81
C GLU A 176 11.16 -24.41 9.52
N PRO A 177 12.16 -23.66 8.98
CA PRO A 177 12.03 -23.07 7.66
C PRO A 177 11.76 -24.16 6.61
N ASP A 178 10.84 -23.89 5.68
CA ASP A 178 10.44 -24.84 4.65
C ASP A 178 11.67 -25.30 3.85
N LYS A 179 12.01 -26.59 3.98
CA LYS A 179 13.23 -27.19 3.41
C LYS A 179 13.15 -27.41 1.90
N HIS A 180 12.00 -27.17 1.26
CA HIS A 180 11.84 -27.38 -0.17
C HIS A 180 12.13 -26.11 -0.98
N PRO A 181 13.29 -26.02 -1.67
CA PRO A 181 13.66 -24.87 -2.49
C PRO A 181 12.72 -24.65 -3.70
N ASN A 182 11.77 -25.56 -3.99
CA ASN A 182 10.76 -25.38 -5.04
C ASN A 182 9.39 -24.90 -4.53
N ARG A 183 9.21 -24.73 -3.21
CA ARG A 183 8.03 -24.08 -2.59
C ARG A 183 8.18 -22.56 -2.42
N LEU A 184 9.19 -21.97 -3.08
CA LEU A 184 9.53 -20.55 -3.14
C LEU A 184 8.42 -19.62 -3.68
N ALA A 185 7.14 -20.01 -3.71
CA ALA A 185 6.04 -19.16 -4.16
C ALA A 185 5.78 -17.94 -3.26
N ARG A 186 6.35 -17.93 -2.04
CA ARG A 186 6.29 -16.84 -1.07
C ARG A 186 7.45 -15.86 -1.25
N GLY A 187 7.20 -14.59 -0.97
CA GLY A 187 8.18 -13.51 -1.12
C GLY A 187 8.51 -13.17 -2.58
N GLN A 188 7.82 -13.76 -3.55
CA GLN A 188 7.98 -13.41 -4.97
C GLN A 188 7.20 -12.14 -5.28
N LEU A 189 7.75 -11.30 -6.17
CA LEU A 189 6.99 -10.22 -6.77
C LEU A 189 5.86 -10.81 -7.64
N ARG A 190 4.68 -10.22 -7.53
CA ARG A 190 3.47 -10.67 -8.24
C ARG A 190 2.79 -9.49 -8.89
N THR A 191 2.20 -9.75 -10.05
CA THR A 191 1.41 -8.75 -10.78
C THR A 191 -0.08 -9.05 -10.71
N LYS A 192 -0.89 -8.00 -10.80
CA LYS A 192 -2.35 -8.10 -10.86
C LYS A 192 -2.76 -8.53 -12.27
N ILE A 193 -3.66 -9.49 -12.34
CA ILE A 193 -4.21 -9.90 -13.63
C ILE A 193 -5.26 -8.89 -14.09
N GLU A 194 -5.20 -8.52 -15.36
CA GLU A 194 -6.24 -7.73 -15.99
C GLU A 194 -7.60 -8.46 -15.90
N SER A 195 -8.68 -7.70 -15.69
CA SER A 195 -10.04 -8.22 -15.55
C SER A 195 -10.28 -9.22 -14.40
N GLY A 196 -9.30 -9.41 -13.50
CA GLY A 196 -9.43 -10.24 -12.30
C GLY A 196 -9.09 -9.50 -11.01
N GLU A 197 -9.17 -10.23 -9.89
CA GLU A 197 -8.86 -9.71 -8.54
C GLU A 197 -7.64 -10.43 -7.92
N GLY A 198 -7.01 -11.32 -8.70
CA GLY A 198 -5.90 -12.17 -8.28
C GLY A 198 -4.55 -11.63 -8.71
N THR A 199 -3.50 -12.37 -8.38
CA THR A 199 -2.13 -12.06 -8.81
C THR A 199 -1.40 -13.30 -9.30
N ILE A 200 -0.50 -13.10 -10.26
CA ILE A 200 0.41 -14.14 -10.77
C ILE A 200 1.86 -13.77 -10.47
N PRO A 201 2.76 -14.74 -10.21
CA PRO A 201 4.18 -14.44 -10.07
C PRO A 201 4.72 -13.74 -11.32
N VAL A 202 5.60 -12.76 -11.13
CA VAL A 202 6.36 -12.18 -12.23
C VAL A 202 7.35 -13.25 -12.72
N LYS A 203 7.25 -13.66 -13.99
CA LYS A 203 8.25 -14.55 -14.61
C LYS A 203 9.60 -13.84 -14.66
N ASN A 204 10.72 -14.55 -14.68
CA ASN A 204 12.06 -13.97 -14.94
C ASN A 204 12.07 -13.26 -16.30
N CYS A 205 11.62 -12.00 -16.32
CA CYS A 205 11.48 -11.15 -17.49
C CYS A 205 12.82 -10.48 -17.73
N THR A 206 13.79 -11.28 -18.16
CA THR A 206 15.11 -10.76 -18.52
C THR A 206 15.10 -9.87 -19.76
N ASN A 207 13.97 -9.59 -20.44
CA ASN A 207 13.95 -8.68 -21.61
C ASN A 207 12.59 -8.16 -22.13
N THR A 208 11.48 -8.23 -21.38
CA THR A 208 10.18 -7.73 -21.88
C THR A 208 9.65 -6.59 -21.02
N VAL A 209 10.05 -5.37 -21.39
CA VAL A 209 9.41 -4.12 -20.92
C VAL A 209 8.03 -4.03 -21.57
N GLN A 210 7.03 -3.60 -20.80
CA GLN A 210 5.71 -3.35 -21.36
C GLN A 210 5.76 -2.14 -22.30
N THR A 211 5.17 -2.28 -23.48
CA THR A 211 5.00 -1.16 -24.41
C THR A 211 3.55 -0.68 -24.39
N TRP A 212 3.36 0.61 -24.61
CA TRP A 212 2.03 1.23 -24.57
C TRP A 212 1.08 0.63 -25.60
N ASP A 213 1.55 0.43 -26.82
CA ASP A 213 0.82 -0.20 -27.92
C ASP A 213 0.51 -1.67 -27.63
N GLY A 214 1.45 -2.40 -27.02
CA GLY A 214 1.25 -3.78 -26.58
C GLY A 214 0.12 -3.89 -25.57
N VAL A 215 0.16 -3.10 -24.49
CA VAL A 215 -0.88 -3.12 -23.44
C VAL A 215 -2.22 -2.61 -23.97
N SER A 216 -2.22 -1.57 -24.81
CA SER A 216 -3.44 -1.06 -25.45
C SER A 216 -4.09 -2.09 -26.38
N ALA A 217 -3.29 -2.97 -26.99
CA ALA A 217 -3.74 -4.07 -27.84
C ALA A 217 -4.09 -5.36 -27.06
N GLY A 218 -4.08 -5.32 -25.71
CA GLY A 218 -4.47 -6.45 -24.85
C GLY A 218 -3.32 -7.32 -24.35
N GLN A 219 -2.07 -6.86 -24.42
CA GLN A 219 -0.97 -7.52 -23.72
C GLN A 219 -1.16 -7.36 -22.20
N LEU A 220 -0.99 -8.46 -21.48
CA LEU A 220 -1.13 -8.52 -20.03
C LEU A 220 -0.35 -7.40 -19.32
N GLN A 221 -1.05 -6.70 -18.43
CA GLN A 221 -0.45 -5.81 -17.45
C GLN A 221 0.44 -6.65 -16.48
N VAL A 222 1.75 -6.35 -16.43
CA VAL A 222 2.74 -6.96 -15.54
C VAL A 222 3.24 -5.92 -14.55
#